data_AF-M2TCQ4-F1
#
_entry.id   AF-M2TCQ4-F1
#
_cell.length_a   1.000
_cell.length_b   1.000
_cell.length_c   1.000
_cell.angle_alpha   90.00
_cell.angle_beta   90.00
_cell.angle_gamma   90.00
#
_symmetry.space_group_name_H-M   'P 1'
#
loop_
_entity.id
_entity.type
_entity.pdbx_description
1 polymer ?
#
loop_
_entity_poly.entity_id
_entity_poly.type
_entity_poly.pdbx_seq_one_letter_code
_entity_poly.pdbx_strand_id
1 'polypeptide(L)'
;MSNFSLTLVREEASFSVWTEHSDRIHPKDLSRHLSDAVGKERFRISLRKNIYIIYVYRRHCRNDDNRDPGSDDEEGSMEYRIGPKTYQERLQDINLAEKKLSSERITKW
;
A
#
# COMPACT_ATOMS: atom_id res chain seq x y z
N MET A 1 21.08 4.81 3.25
CA MET A 1 19.77 4.22 3.61
C MET A 1 18.75 5.35 3.53
N SER A 2 17.89 5.36 2.52
CA SER A 2 16.90 6.43 2.36
C SER A 2 15.78 6.21 3.37
N ASN A 3 15.68 7.08 4.36
CA ASN A 3 14.61 7.06 5.35
C ASN A 3 13.34 7.63 4.70
N PHE A 4 12.50 6.75 4.17
CA PHE A 4 11.18 7.14 3.66
C PHE A 4 10.24 7.37 4.84
N SER A 5 9.50 8.49 4.83
CA SER A 5 8.60 8.86 5.91
C SER A 5 7.18 8.48 5.53
N LEU A 6 6.96 7.18 5.29
CA LEU A 6 5.63 6.68 4.96
C LEU A 6 4.67 6.97 6.12
N THR A 7 3.62 7.74 5.85
CA THR A 7 2.59 8.05 6.82
C THR A 7 1.53 6.96 6.77
N LEU A 8 1.27 6.29 7.91
CA LEU A 8 0.18 5.33 8.02
C LEU A 8 -1.17 6.07 7.96
N VAL A 9 -1.98 5.77 6.95
CA VAL A 9 -3.32 6.34 6.76
C VAL A 9 -4.34 5.54 7.56
N ARG A 10 -4.34 4.22 7.37
CA ARG A 10 -5.29 3.27 7.93
C ARG A 10 -4.60 1.94 8.17
N GLU A 11 -4.89 1.31 9.29
CA GLU A 11 -4.47 -0.07 9.56
C GLU A 11 -5.72 -0.93 9.77
N GLU A 12 -5.79 -2.03 9.02
CA GLU A 12 -6.83 -3.04 9.18
C GLU A 12 -6.20 -4.40 9.50
N ALA A 13 -7.03 -5.35 9.91
CA ALA A 13 -6.61 -6.72 10.22
C ALA A 13 -5.96 -7.43 9.01
N SER A 14 -6.33 -7.07 7.78
CA SER A 14 -5.86 -7.75 6.56
C SER A 14 -4.88 -6.92 5.71
N PHE A 15 -4.86 -5.60 5.88
CA PHE A 15 -3.99 -4.71 5.10
C PHE A 15 -3.72 -3.41 5.86
N SER A 16 -2.67 -2.72 5.44
CA SER A 16 -2.34 -1.38 5.90
C SER A 16 -2.26 -0.44 4.70
N VAL A 17 -2.75 0.78 4.87
CA VAL A 17 -2.74 1.83 3.86
C VAL A 17 -1.74 2.89 4.32
N TRP A 18 -0.76 3.14 3.48
CA TRP A 18 0.28 4.12 3.70
C TRP A 18 0.20 5.21 2.63
N THR A 19 0.68 6.40 2.96
CA THR A 19 0.77 7.51 2.00
C THR A 19 2.10 8.24 2.13
N GLU A 20 2.52 8.83 1.03
CA GLU A 20 3.74 9.64 0.94
C GLU A 20 3.61 10.64 -0.21
N HIS A 21 4.34 11.75 -0.14
CA HIS A 21 4.39 12.69 -1.25
C HIS A 21 5.28 12.20 -2.39
N SER A 22 4.84 12.42 -3.63
CA SER A 22 5.67 12.09 -4.81
C SER A 22 6.96 12.90 -4.88
N ASP A 23 6.99 14.05 -4.23
CA ASP A 23 8.16 14.94 -4.19
C ASP A 23 9.26 14.42 -3.24
N ARG A 24 8.92 13.50 -2.33
CA ARG A 24 9.83 12.96 -1.31
C ARG A 24 10.44 11.62 -1.69
N ILE A 25 9.78 10.86 -2.56
CA ILE A 25 10.22 9.52 -2.94
C ILE A 25 10.03 9.27 -4.43
N HIS A 26 11.07 8.76 -5.09
CA HIS A 26 10.94 8.34 -6.48
C HIS A 26 10.19 7.00 -6.56
N PRO A 27 9.27 6.79 -7.53
CA PRO A 27 8.44 5.59 -7.58
C PRO A 27 9.25 4.29 -7.70
N LYS A 28 10.45 4.33 -8.31
CA LYS A 28 11.37 3.18 -8.39
C LYS A 28 11.97 2.79 -7.04
N ASP A 29 12.26 3.77 -6.20
CA ASP A 29 12.81 3.52 -4.87
C ASP A 29 11.72 3.04 -3.92
N LEU A 30 10.52 3.62 -4.05
CA LEU A 30 9.33 3.16 -3.35
C LEU A 30 9.02 1.70 -3.66
N SER A 31 8.98 1.33 -4.94
CA SER A 31 8.68 -0.06 -5.33
C SER A 31 9.77 -1.04 -4.89
N ARG A 32 11.04 -0.65 -4.94
CA ARG A 32 12.15 -1.46 -4.43
C ARG A 32 12.03 -1.68 -2.92
N HIS A 33 11.82 -0.60 -2.16
CA HIS A 33 11.69 -0.69 -0.71
C HIS A 33 10.50 -1.55 -0.27
N LEU A 34 9.35 -1.39 -0.93
CA LEU A 34 8.17 -2.22 -0.66
C LEU A 34 8.41 -3.67 -1.09
N SER A 35 9.08 -3.91 -2.22
CA SER A 35 9.49 -5.25 -2.64
C SER A 35 10.38 -5.93 -1.60
N ASP A 36 11.34 -5.20 -1.03
CA ASP A 36 12.28 -5.75 -0.04
C ASP A 36 11.59 -5.98 1.32
N ALA A 37 10.66 -5.10 1.72
CA ALA A 37 9.98 -5.18 3.00
C ALA A 37 8.83 -6.21 3.04
N VAL A 38 8.05 -6.31 1.97
CA VAL A 38 6.82 -7.12 1.95
C VAL A 38 6.71 -8.10 0.78
N GLY A 39 7.57 -7.99 -0.24
CA GLY A 39 7.52 -8.82 -1.45
C GLY A 39 6.72 -8.18 -2.58
N LYS A 40 7.16 -8.40 -3.83
CA LYS A 40 6.65 -7.75 -5.06
C LYS A 40 5.13 -7.86 -5.28
N GLU A 41 4.51 -8.92 -4.79
CA GLU A 41 3.09 -9.23 -5.03
C GLU A 41 2.16 -8.80 -3.88
N ARG A 42 2.71 -8.19 -2.82
CA ARG A 42 1.95 -7.90 -1.59
C ARG A 42 1.55 -6.45 -1.42
N PHE A 43 1.84 -5.61 -2.41
CA PHE A 43 1.51 -4.21 -2.34
C PHE A 43 0.99 -3.66 -3.67
N ARG A 44 0.19 -2.60 -3.55
CA ARG A 44 -0.31 -1.85 -4.70
C ARG A 44 -0.06 -0.37 -4.47
N ILE A 45 0.59 0.28 -5.42
CA ILE A 45 0.87 1.73 -5.38
C ILE A 45 -0.08 2.43 -6.36
N SER A 46 -0.74 3.48 -5.90
CA SER A 46 -1.54 4.39 -6.71
C SER A 46 -1.00 5.81 -6.55
N LEU A 47 -0.76 6.51 -7.65
CA LEU A 47 -0.42 7.94 -7.63
C LEU A 47 -1.69 8.77 -7.91
N ARG A 48 -2.01 9.71 -7.03
CA ARG A 48 -3.11 10.68 -7.21
C ARG A 48 -2.69 12.04 -6.68
N LYS A 49 -2.87 13.11 -7.46
CA LYS A 49 -2.60 14.50 -7.04
C LYS A 49 -1.27 14.66 -6.25
N ASN A 50 -0.19 14.06 -6.74
CA ASN A 50 1.16 14.13 -6.15
C ASN A 50 1.31 13.45 -4.77
N ILE A 51 0.39 12.54 -4.44
CA ILE A 51 0.51 11.65 -3.30
C ILE A 51 0.46 10.19 -3.77
N TYR A 52 1.39 9.40 -3.25
CA TYR A 52 1.33 7.95 -3.34
C TYR A 52 0.39 7.41 -2.29
N ILE A 53 -0.45 6.47 -2.69
CA ILE A 53 -1.31 5.68 -1.82
C ILE A 53 -0.90 4.23 -2.01
N ILE A 54 -0.45 3.63 -0.92
CA ILE A 54 0.20 2.34 -0.92
C ILE A 54 -0.67 1.42 -0.08
N TYR A 55 -1.20 0.38 -0.70
CA TYR A 55 -1.91 -0.69 -0.01
C TYR A 55 -0.94 -1.84 0.20
N VAL A 56 -0.76 -2.27 1.44
CA VAL A 56 0.14 -3.36 1.81
C VAL A 56 -0.69 -4.45 2.46
N TYR A 57 -0.75 -5.63 1.85
CA TYR A 57 -1.48 -6.76 2.39
C TYR A 57 -0.67 -7.46 3.49
N ARG A 58 -1.22 -7.53 4.71
CA ARG A 58 -0.68 -8.38 5.76
C ARG A 58 -1.36 -9.74 5.62
N ARG A 59 -0.71 -10.66 4.90
CA ARG A 59 -1.10 -12.06 4.97
C ARG A 59 -0.81 -12.51 6.40
N HIS A 60 -1.84 -12.71 7.22
CA HIS A 60 -1.69 -13.56 8.40
C HIS A 60 -1.10 -14.87 7.88
N CYS A 61 0.09 -15.24 8.35
CA CYS A 61 0.58 -16.61 8.28
C CYS A 61 -0.39 -17.46 9.10
N ARG A 62 -1.57 -17.77 8.56
CA ARG A 62 -2.26 -18.99 8.91
C ARG A 62 -1.72 -20.02 7.96
N ASN A 63 -0.89 -20.88 8.54
CA ASN A 63 -0.49 -22.18 8.03
C ASN A 63 -1.54 -22.74 7.07
N ASP A 64 -1.18 -22.86 5.80
CA ASP A 64 -1.71 -23.91 4.95
C ASP A 64 -0.53 -24.41 4.13
N ASP A 65 0.29 -25.20 4.83
CA ASP A 65 1.11 -26.26 4.24
C ASP A 65 0.18 -27.35 3.68
N ASN A 66 -0.64 -26.99 2.70
CA ASN A 66 -1.29 -27.94 1.81
C ASN A 66 -1.11 -27.42 0.38
N ARG A 67 0.16 -27.46 -0.05
CA ARG A 67 0.51 -27.47 -1.47
C ARG A 67 0.07 -28.81 -2.05
N ASP A 68 -1.15 -28.83 -2.58
CA ASP A 68 -1.46 -29.70 -3.71
C ASP A 68 -0.73 -29.11 -4.94
N PRO A 69 0.17 -29.83 -5.64
CA PRO A 69 1.05 -29.25 -6.65
C PRO A 69 0.36 -29.08 -8.02
N GLY A 70 -0.96 -29.13 -8.07
CA GLY A 70 -1.75 -29.18 -9.31
C GLY A 70 -2.78 -28.07 -9.40
N SER A 71 -2.36 -26.81 -9.44
CA SER A 71 -3.17 -25.75 -10.05
C SER A 71 -2.23 -24.66 -10.55
N ASP A 72 -1.80 -24.82 -11.80
CA ASP A 72 -1.73 -23.68 -12.71
C ASP A 72 -3.09 -22.96 -12.66
N ASP A 73 -3.11 -21.66 -12.95
CA ASP A 73 -4.32 -20.80 -13.00
C ASP A 73 -4.68 -20.08 -11.68
N GLU A 74 -3.89 -19.10 -11.25
CA GLU A 74 -4.43 -17.81 -10.76
C GLU A 74 -3.33 -16.73 -10.60
N GLU A 75 -2.39 -16.64 -11.55
CA GLU A 75 -1.35 -15.58 -11.55
C GLU A 75 -1.91 -14.18 -11.96
N GLY A 76 -3.24 -14.06 -12.15
CA GLY A 76 -3.90 -12.85 -12.67
C GLY A 76 -4.88 -12.14 -11.73
N SER A 77 -5.16 -12.66 -10.52
CA SER A 77 -6.31 -12.20 -9.70
C SER A 77 -5.93 -11.43 -8.43
N MET A 78 -4.65 -11.41 -8.03
CA MET A 78 -4.22 -10.78 -6.78
C MET A 78 -4.31 -9.25 -6.79
N GLU A 79 -4.20 -8.64 -7.98
CA GLU A 79 -4.32 -7.18 -8.18
C GLU A 79 -5.71 -6.64 -7.77
N TYR A 80 -6.75 -7.49 -7.83
CA TYR A 80 -8.11 -7.17 -7.39
C TYR A 80 -8.33 -7.37 -5.88
N ARG A 81 -7.47 -8.11 -5.18
CA ARG A 81 -7.64 -8.38 -3.74
C ARG A 81 -6.97 -7.33 -2.84
N ILE A 82 -5.94 -6.63 -3.34
CA ILE A 82 -5.16 -5.69 -2.53
C ILE A 82 -5.65 -4.26 -2.76
N GLY A 83 -6.41 -3.75 -1.79
CA GLY A 83 -6.94 -2.38 -1.78
C GLY A 83 -8.44 -2.31 -1.53
N PRO A 84 -9.03 -1.11 -1.64
CA PRO A 84 -10.45 -0.88 -1.37
C PRO A 84 -11.32 -1.66 -2.35
N LYS A 85 -12.37 -2.30 -1.84
CA LYS A 85 -13.31 -3.10 -2.64
C LYS A 85 -14.16 -2.21 -3.54
N THR A 86 -14.40 -0.98 -3.10
CA THR A 86 -15.25 -0.03 -3.79
C THR A 86 -14.52 1.26 -4.15
N TYR A 87 -15.02 1.94 -5.19
CA TYR A 87 -14.54 3.27 -5.56
C TYR A 87 -14.73 4.30 -4.43
N GLN A 88 -15.81 4.17 -3.64
CA GLN A 88 -16.09 5.05 -2.52
C GLN A 88 -15.05 4.91 -1.39
N GLU A 89 -14.71 3.67 -1.01
CA GLU A 89 -13.63 3.42 -0.03
C GLU A 89 -12.30 3.99 -0.53
N ARG A 90 -12.00 3.82 -1.82
CA ARG A 90 -10.81 4.42 -2.43
C ARG A 90 -10.77 5.93 -2.29
N LEU A 91 -11.90 6.61 -2.52
CA LEU A 91 -12.01 8.06 -2.35
C LEU A 91 -11.84 8.48 -0.89
N GLN A 92 -12.34 7.69 0.06
CA GLN A 92 -12.14 7.96 1.48
C GLN A 92 -10.67 7.84 1.88
N ASP A 93 -9.98 6.80 1.42
CA ASP A 93 -8.55 6.62 1.69
C ASP A 93 -7.72 7.75 1.07
N ILE A 94 -8.07 8.23 -0.14
CA ILE A 94 -7.46 9.42 -0.76
C ILE A 94 -7.68 10.66 0.11
N ASN A 95 -8.92 10.94 0.51
CA ASN A 95 -9.24 12.12 1.31
C ASN A 95 -8.56 12.08 2.68
N LEU A 96 -8.46 10.90 3.30
CA LEU A 96 -7.79 10.71 4.58
C LEU A 96 -6.29 10.90 4.46
N ALA A 97 -5.68 10.39 3.38
CA ALA A 97 -4.28 10.61 3.05
C ALA A 97 -3.98 12.10 2.85
N GLU A 98 -4.78 12.80 2.03
CA GLU A 98 -4.66 14.26 1.82
C GLU A 98 -4.78 15.03 3.14
N LYS A 99 -5.73 14.64 4.01
CA LYS A 99 -5.93 15.30 5.32
C LYS A 99 -4.75 15.09 6.26
N LYS A 100 -4.17 13.88 6.33
CA LYS A 100 -3.00 13.62 7.18
C LYS A 100 -1.77 14.38 6.68
N LEU A 101 -1.50 14.31 5.38
CA LEU A 101 -0.35 15.00 4.78
C LEU A 101 -0.46 16.53 4.85
N SER A 102 -1.67 17.09 4.71
CA SER A 102 -1.88 18.53 4.93
C SER A 102 -1.70 18.94 6.39
N SER A 103 -2.15 18.11 7.33
CA SER A 103 -1.97 18.36 8.77
C SER A 103 -0.49 18.32 9.16
N GLU A 104 0.30 17.38 8.62
CA GLU A 104 1.76 17.32 8.81
C GLU A 104 2.51 18.54 8.24
N ARG A 105 1.97 19.19 7.21
CA ARG A 105 2.54 20.46 6.69
C ARG A 105 2.29 21.63 7.62
N ILE A 106 1.16 21.64 8.33
CA ILE A 106 0.73 22.77 9.17
C ILE A 106 1.46 22.77 10.52
N THR A 107 1.81 21.61 11.09
CA THR A 107 2.53 21.51 12.37
C THR A 107 4.00 21.94 12.34
N LYS A 108 4.52 22.43 11.20
CA LYS A 108 5.91 22.90 11.07
C LYS A 108 6.11 24.40 11.31
N TRP A 109 5.13 25.09 11.89
CA TRP A 109 5.20 26.55 12.15
C TRP A 109 5.05 26.84 13.64
#